data_AF-A0A809S2I0-F1
#
_entry.id   AF-A0A809S2I0-F1
#
_cell.length_a   1.000
_cell.length_b   1.000
_cell.length_c   1.000
_cell.angle_alpha   90.00
_cell.angle_beta   90.00
_cell.angle_gamma   90.00
#
_symmetry.space_group_name_H-M   'P 1'
#
loop_
_entity.id
_entity.type
_entity.pdbx_description
1 polymer ?
#
loop_
_entity_poly.entity_id
_entity_poly.type
_entity_poly.pdbx_seq_one_letter_code
_entity_poly.pdbx_strand_id
1 'polypeptide(L)'
;MMNCEEIIDTYESVAQITKNMLDAARQGAWDDLISLESKVATHINQLSTYEAPVKLTPALRNRKLTVIKQILADDKEIRNLTEPWMEKLSGLISSTQMEQKLSVSYGSQSLR
;
A
#
# COMPACT_ATOMS: atom_id res chain seq x y z
N MET A 1 -20.13 -6.60 -17.88
CA MET A 1 -19.15 -7.56 -18.46
C MET A 1 -18.07 -6.69 -19.09
N MET A 2 -16.81 -6.86 -18.70
CA MET A 2 -15.70 -6.10 -19.28
C MET A 2 -15.24 -6.77 -20.58
N ASN A 3 -14.79 -5.98 -21.54
CA ASN A 3 -14.08 -6.44 -22.74
C ASN A 3 -12.56 -6.47 -22.50
N CYS A 4 -11.78 -6.98 -23.47
CA CYS A 4 -10.34 -7.15 -23.29
C CYS A 4 -9.58 -5.82 -23.16
N GLU A 5 -10.03 -4.75 -23.80
CA GLU A 5 -9.43 -3.42 -23.69
C GLU A 5 -9.73 -2.82 -22.31
N GLU A 6 -10.99 -2.90 -21.85
CA GLU A 6 -11.40 -2.41 -20.52
C GLU A 6 -10.62 -3.09 -19.37
N ILE A 7 -10.26 -4.37 -19.52
CA ILE A 7 -9.39 -5.07 -18.57
C ILE A 7 -7.99 -4.44 -18.54
N ILE A 8 -7.41 -4.14 -19.69
CA ILE A 8 -6.07 -3.52 -19.77
C ILE A 8 -6.13 -2.09 -19.24
N ASP A 9 -7.15 -1.30 -19.57
CA ASP A 9 -7.35 0.05 -19.05
C ASP A 9 -7.46 0.05 -17.52
N THR A 10 -8.12 -0.96 -16.95
CA THR A 10 -8.22 -1.12 -15.50
C THR A 10 -6.85 -1.42 -14.87
N TYR A 11 -6.04 -2.27 -15.49
CA TYR A 11 -4.65 -2.51 -15.05
C TYR A 11 -3.79 -1.26 -15.14
N GLU A 12 -3.89 -0.50 -16.23
CA GLU A 12 -3.14 0.75 -16.41
C GLU A 12 -3.57 1.82 -15.40
N SER A 13 -4.87 1.88 -15.07
CA SER A 13 -5.41 2.73 -14.02
C SER A 13 -4.82 2.38 -12.65
N VAL A 14 -4.73 1.08 -12.33
CA VAL A 14 -4.06 0.61 -11.10
C VAL A 14 -2.59 1.07 -11.10
N ALA A 15 -1.85 0.86 -12.18
CA ALA A 15 -0.45 1.30 -12.25
C ALA A 15 -0.29 2.81 -12.06
N GLN A 16 -1.18 3.62 -12.62
CA GLN A 16 -1.15 5.07 -12.42
C GLN A 16 -1.47 5.45 -10.97
N ILE A 17 -2.42 4.78 -10.32
CA ILE A 17 -2.74 5.02 -8.90
C ILE A 17 -1.57 4.60 -8.02
N THR A 18 -0.97 3.43 -8.24
CA THR A 18 0.21 2.97 -7.48
C THR A 18 1.40 3.90 -7.64
N LYS A 19 1.61 4.48 -8.83
CA LYS A 19 2.62 5.52 -9.03
C LYS A 19 2.33 6.78 -8.18
N ASN A 20 1.07 7.20 -8.12
CA ASN A 20 0.68 8.32 -7.26
C ASN A 20 0.84 7.99 -5.77
N MET A 21 0.63 6.73 -5.37
CA MET A 21 0.92 6.25 -4.02
C MET A 21 2.41 6.36 -3.70
N LEU A 22 3.29 5.99 -4.65
CA LEU A 22 4.73 6.14 -4.48
C LEU A 22 5.13 7.62 -4.28
N ASP A 23 4.54 8.54 -5.04
CA ASP A 23 4.79 9.96 -4.87
C ASP A 23 4.26 10.50 -3.53
N ALA A 24 3.10 10.01 -3.06
CA ALA A 24 2.58 10.34 -1.73
C ALA A 24 3.49 9.81 -0.61
N ALA A 25 3.98 8.57 -0.73
CA ALA A 25 4.90 7.96 0.22
C ALA A 25 6.22 8.73 0.32
N ARG A 26 6.77 9.19 -0.83
CA ARG A 26 7.97 10.04 -0.87
C ARG A 26 7.78 11.38 -0.15
N GLN A 27 6.57 11.93 -0.20
CA GLN A 27 6.21 13.19 0.44
C GLN A 27 5.76 13.04 1.89
N GLY A 28 5.58 11.81 2.38
CA GLY A 28 4.98 11.54 3.69
C GLY A 28 3.50 11.93 3.78
N ALA A 29 2.80 12.01 2.65
CA ALA A 29 1.37 12.34 2.58
C ALA A 29 0.52 11.09 2.91
N TRP A 30 0.47 10.71 4.18
CA TRP A 30 -0.12 9.46 4.64
C TRP A 30 -1.63 9.33 4.36
N ASP A 31 -2.40 10.40 4.55
CA ASP A 31 -3.83 10.39 4.27
C ASP A 31 -4.12 10.16 2.79
N ASP A 32 -3.31 10.78 1.91
CA ASP A 32 -3.40 10.58 0.46
C ASP A 32 -3.01 9.15 0.07
N LEU A 33 -1.95 8.60 0.68
CA LEU A 33 -1.52 7.23 0.47
C LEU A 33 -2.64 6.22 0.78
N ILE A 34 -3.32 6.38 1.91
CA ILE A 34 -4.45 5.53 2.34
C ILE A 34 -5.66 5.71 1.42
N SER A 35 -5.97 6.95 1.03
CA SER A 35 -7.07 7.23 0.09
C SER A 35 -6.85 6.57 -1.27
N LEU A 36 -5.61 6.60 -1.77
CA LEU A 36 -5.24 5.98 -3.04
C LEU A 36 -5.26 4.44 -2.94
N GLU A 37 -4.83 3.85 -1.82
CA GLU A 37 -4.89 2.40 -1.58
C GLU A 37 -6.33 1.87 -1.70
N SER A 38 -7.31 2.59 -1.14
CA SER A 38 -8.74 2.23 -1.27
C SER A 38 -9.21 2.18 -2.73
N LYS A 39 -8.70 3.08 -3.57
CA LYS A 39 -8.99 3.09 -5.01
C LYS A 39 -8.37 1.89 -5.71
N VAL A 40 -7.12 1.53 -5.40
CA VAL A 40 -6.48 0.31 -5.93
C VAL A 40 -7.31 -0.92 -5.55
N ALA A 41 -7.69 -1.07 -4.28
CA ALA A 41 -8.48 -2.19 -3.80
C ALA A 41 -9.81 -2.34 -4.57
N THR A 42 -10.47 -1.22 -4.89
CA THR A 42 -11.70 -1.20 -5.69
C THR A 42 -11.48 -1.76 -7.11
N HIS A 43 -10.41 -1.34 -7.79
CA HIS A 43 -10.11 -1.79 -9.15
C HIS A 43 -9.69 -3.27 -9.17
N ILE A 44 -8.92 -3.72 -8.18
CA ILE A 44 -8.53 -5.12 -8.05
C ILE A 44 -9.76 -6.02 -7.82
N ASN A 45 -10.75 -5.56 -7.04
CA ASN A 45 -12.02 -6.29 -6.85
C ASN A 45 -12.83 -6.38 -8.16
N GLN A 46 -12.86 -5.31 -8.95
CA GLN A 46 -13.49 -5.34 -10.27
C GLN A 46 -12.80 -6.36 -11.19
N LEU A 47 -11.47 -6.35 -11.25
CA LEU A 47 -10.69 -7.30 -12.04
C LEU A 47 -10.94 -8.75 -11.62
N SER A 48 -10.94 -9.04 -10.31
CA SER A 48 -11.18 -10.39 -9.80
C SER A 48 -12.58 -10.93 -10.17
N THR A 49 -13.56 -10.03 -10.30
CA THR A 49 -14.94 -10.37 -10.64
C THR A 49 -15.15 -10.55 -12.15
N TYR A 50 -14.54 -9.70 -12.98
CA TYR A 50 -14.90 -9.58 -14.39
C TYR A 50 -13.86 -10.09 -15.39
N GLU A 51 -12.61 -10.36 -14.97
CA GLU A 51 -11.55 -10.75 -15.91
C GLU A 51 -11.66 -12.20 -16.40
N ALA A 52 -11.98 -13.15 -15.52
CA ALA A 52 -11.94 -14.58 -15.83
C ALA A 52 -12.61 -15.02 -17.16
N PRO A 53 -13.77 -14.47 -17.58
CA PRO A 53 -14.38 -14.83 -18.86
C PRO A 53 -13.73 -14.17 -20.10
N VAL A 54 -12.82 -13.22 -19.94
CA VAL A 54 -12.29 -12.38 -21.02
C VAL A 54 -11.05 -13.00 -21.66
N LYS A 55 -11.11 -13.26 -22.97
CA LYS A 55 -9.95 -13.76 -23.74
C LYS A 55 -9.09 -12.60 -24.22
N LEU A 56 -7.93 -12.42 -23.57
CA LEU A 56 -6.92 -11.46 -24.02
C LEU A 56 -6.15 -11.98 -25.24
N THR A 57 -5.90 -11.09 -26.20
CA THR A 57 -4.98 -11.34 -27.32
C THR A 57 -3.53 -11.46 -26.82
N PRO A 58 -2.60 -12.07 -27.58
CA PRO A 58 -1.20 -12.15 -27.18
C PRO A 58 -0.57 -10.78 -26.88
N ALA A 59 -0.91 -9.76 -27.67
CA ALA A 59 -0.43 -8.39 -27.45
C ALA A 59 -0.91 -7.81 -26.12
N LEU A 60 -2.20 -7.95 -25.80
CA LEU A 60 -2.78 -7.46 -24.54
C LEU A 60 -2.25 -8.25 -23.33
N ARG A 61 -1.96 -9.55 -23.47
CA ARG A 61 -1.29 -10.32 -22.40
C ARG A 61 0.12 -9.79 -22.10
N ASN A 62 0.90 -9.49 -23.14
CA ASN A 62 2.22 -8.89 -22.95
C ASN A 62 2.12 -7.51 -22.31
N ARG A 63 1.12 -6.71 -22.71
CA ARG A 63 0.85 -5.41 -22.09
C ARG A 63 0.51 -5.56 -20.60
N LYS A 64 -0.43 -6.44 -20.26
CA LYS A 64 -0.78 -6.78 -18.88
C LYS A 64 0.44 -7.17 -18.06
N LEU A 65 1.32 -8.03 -18.58
CA LEU A 65 2.54 -8.43 -17.88
C LEU A 65 3.48 -7.25 -17.60
N THR A 66 3.65 -6.33 -18.55
CA THR A 66 4.43 -5.11 -18.36
C THR A 66 3.84 -4.24 -17.25
N VAL A 67 2.53 -4.04 -17.27
CA VAL A 67 1.82 -3.21 -16.29
C VAL A 67 1.90 -3.81 -14.88
N ILE A 68 1.71 -5.13 -14.74
CA ILE A 68 1.86 -5.82 -13.45
C ILE A 68 3.28 -5.67 -12.89
N LYS A 69 4.31 -5.79 -13.73
CA LYS A 69 5.70 -5.60 -13.28
C LYS A 69 5.95 -4.19 -12.76
N GLN A 70 5.33 -3.19 -13.38
CA GLN A 70 5.42 -1.80 -12.92
C GLN A 70 4.75 -1.63 -11.55
N ILE A 71 3.51 -2.11 -11.39
CA ILE A 71 2.80 -2.08 -10.10
C ILE A 71 3.64 -2.71 -8.99
N LEU A 72 4.18 -3.91 -9.22
CA LEU A 72 5.00 -4.62 -8.23
C LEU A 72 6.31 -3.89 -7.88
N ALA A 73 6.91 -3.19 -8.85
CA ALA A 73 8.11 -2.38 -8.61
C ALA A 73 7.77 -1.15 -7.75
N ASP A 74 6.70 -0.45 -8.09
CA ASP A 74 6.24 0.72 -7.34
C ASP A 74 5.80 0.33 -5.91
N ASP A 75 5.07 -0.78 -5.73
CA ASP A 75 4.68 -1.32 -4.41
C ASP A 75 5.89 -1.70 -3.54
N LYS A 76 6.96 -2.22 -4.16
CA LYS A 76 8.20 -2.51 -3.45
C LYS A 76 8.84 -1.22 -2.93
N GLU A 77 8.90 -0.17 -3.75
CA GLU A 77 9.47 1.11 -3.33
C GLU A 77 8.61 1.82 -2.28
N ILE A 78 7.28 1.73 -2.36
CA ILE A 78 6.39 2.21 -1.30
C ILE A 78 6.76 1.54 0.02
N ARG A 79 6.87 0.21 0.06
CA ARG A 79 7.24 -0.52 1.28
C ARG A 79 8.61 -0.13 1.81
N ASN A 80 9.61 0.01 0.93
CA ASN A 80 10.95 0.48 1.33
C ASN A 80 10.91 1.86 2.03
N LEU A 81 9.98 2.73 1.65
CA LEU A 81 9.81 4.05 2.25
C LEU A 81 9.00 4.01 3.55
N THR A 82 7.98 3.15 3.63
CA THR A 82 7.01 3.17 4.73
C THR A 82 7.37 2.23 5.89
N GLU A 83 7.97 1.07 5.61
CA GLU A 83 8.33 0.06 6.63
C GLU A 83 9.31 0.60 7.71
N PRO A 84 10.42 1.28 7.36
CA PRO A 84 11.37 1.75 8.37
C PRO A 84 10.78 2.77 9.35
N TRP A 85 9.88 3.63 8.87
CA TRP A 85 9.22 4.62 9.73
C TRP A 85 8.26 3.96 10.71
N MET A 86 7.53 2.93 10.27
CA MET A 86 6.64 2.13 11.13
C MET A 86 7.41 1.37 12.21
N GLU A 87 8.57 0.81 11.88
CA GLU A 87 9.46 0.19 12.86
C GLU A 87 9.94 1.19 13.92
N LYS A 88 10.38 2.38 13.49
CA LYS A 88 10.80 3.46 14.39
C LYS A 88 9.66 3.92 15.31
N LEU A 89 8.46 4.13 14.76
CA LEU A 89 7.28 4.52 15.53
C LEU A 89 6.92 3.47 16.59
N SER A 90 6.95 2.19 16.22
CA SER A 90 6.69 1.07 17.12
C SER A 90 7.69 1.03 18.29
N GLY A 91 8.96 1.32 18.01
CA GLY A 91 10.01 1.46 19.03
C GLY A 91 9.73 2.60 20.01
N LEU A 92 9.37 3.79 19.51
CA LEU A 92 9.07 4.97 20.34
C LEU A 92 7.84 4.76 21.23
N ILE A 93 6.79 4.11 20.72
CA ILE A 93 5.60 3.77 21.50
C ILE A 93 5.98 2.78 22.61
N SER A 94 6.80 1.78 22.30
CA SER A 94 7.23 0.76 23.26
C SER A 94 8.11 1.35 24.37
N SER A 95 9.03 2.27 24.06
CA SER A 95 9.85 2.95 25.06
C SER A 95 9.01 3.83 25.98
N THR A 96 8.05 4.58 25.44
CA THR A 96 7.15 5.44 26.21
C THR A 96 6.31 4.63 27.22
N GLN A 97 5.79 3.47 26.80
CA GLN A 97 5.06 2.58 27.70
C GLN A 97 5.95 2.01 28.82
N MET A 98 7.22 1.73 28.52
CA MET A 98 8.19 1.24 29.49
C MET A 98 8.53 2.32 30.54
N GLU A 99 8.75 3.56 30.11
CA GLU A 99 9.00 4.71 30.99
C GLU A 99 7.82 4.96 31.94
N GLN A 100 6.59 4.90 31.45
CA GLN A 100 5.38 5.03 32.27
C GLN A 100 5.30 3.93 33.35
N LYS A 101 5.56 2.67 33.00
CA LYS A 101 5.56 1.56 33.96
C LYS A 101 6.62 1.74 35.06
N LEU A 102 7.84 2.12 34.69
CA LEU A 102 8.92 2.39 35.64
C LEU A 102 8.56 3.56 36.56
N SER A 103 8.04 4.66 36.02
CA SER A 103 7.59 5.81 36.82
C SER A 103 6.50 5.44 37.84
N VAL A 104 5.55 4.57 37.47
CA VAL A 104 4.50 4.09 38.38
C VAL A 104 5.10 3.20 39.49
N SER A 105 6.00 2.29 39.15
CA SER A 105 6.62 1.38 40.14
C SER A 105 7.55 2.11 41.12
N TYR A 106 8.38 3.05 40.65
CA TYR A 106 9.28 3.80 41.54
C TYR A 106 8.59 4.94 42.29
N GLY A 107 7.54 5.54 41.71
CA GLY A 107 6.71 6.56 42.39
C GLY A 107 5.83 5.98 43.50
N SER A 108 5.39 4.72 43.36
CA SER A 108 4.63 4.01 44.42
C SER A 108 5.52 3.46 45.54
N GLN A 109 6.82 3.30 45.29
CA GLN A 109 7.79 2.77 46.24
C GLN A 109 8.52 3.86 47.06
N SER A 110 8.37 5.13 46.69
CA SER A 110 8.95 6.29 47.39
C SER A 110 8.00 6.96 48.41
N LEU A 111 6.81 6.40 48.65
CA LEU A 111 5.83 6.87 49.66
C LEU A 111 5.61 5.89 50.83
N ARG A 112 6.61 5.07 51.18
CA ARG A 112 6.58 4.24 52.40
C ARG A 112 7.76 4.56 53.31
#